data_AF-A0A5P2UK34-F1
#
_entry.id   AF-A0A5P2UK34-F1
#
_cell.length_a   1.000
_cell.length_b   1.000
_cell.length_c   1.000
_cell.angle_alpha   90.00
_cell.angle_beta   90.00
_cell.angle_gamma   90.00
#
_symmetry.space_group_name_H-M   'P 1'
#
loop_
_entity.id
_entity.type
_entity.pdbx_description
1 polymer ?
#
loop_
_entity_poly.entity_id
_entity_poly.type
_entity_poly.pdbx_seq_one_letter_code
_entity_poly.pdbx_strand_id
1 'polypeptide(L)'
;MNRTKRRHLTVAVTAVAALTAGLVTSASAAEKREGDRPALTAPAADIAAARSPNYSCGTETGSDRATADRLSSELTGTLRGYLTSYRVSCARAIVNAVQARGLSQRAAVIAVTTAIVESTLYNNPNMIDLDSVGLFQQRASWGSFDQRMNPAWSTNAFLNQLVKQNNWQTRPIGELCQAVQISAYPDRYQTQAADAQRIVGDLWSPQTSGDAPVAGNWDGGPAANVGVFRPSTGQFHLRYDDGTLTTIDWGQTGDLPVSANWDGTGPDNLGVFRPSTGQFHLRNDNGTLTILDWGQTGDLPVAANWDGGAASNIGIWRNGTFHLRNDNGTLTTIDWGQTGDLPVTGNWDGTGPDNLGVFRPSTGQFHLRNDNGTLTILDWGQTGDLPVAANWDGGNGAPAANIGIWRPSQGRFHLRNDNGTLTTLDWGQPR
;
A
#
# COMPACT_ATOMS: atom_id res chain seq x y z
N MET A 1 -34.49 -54.06 36.22
CA MET A 1 -34.12 -54.79 37.45
C MET A 1 -33.25 -53.89 38.33
N ASN A 2 -33.52 -53.95 39.64
CA ASN A 2 -33.02 -53.12 40.76
C ASN A 2 -31.49 -52.91 40.80
N ARG A 3 -30.93 -51.71 41.05
CA ARG A 3 -30.89 -50.85 42.28
C ARG A 3 -30.05 -51.37 43.45
N THR A 4 -28.99 -50.62 43.79
CA THR A 4 -28.53 -50.32 45.19
C THR A 4 -27.57 -49.12 45.14
N LYS A 5 -27.95 -47.88 45.56
CA LYS A 5 -27.97 -47.26 46.91
C LYS A 5 -26.55 -47.16 47.54
N ARG A 6 -26.06 -46.02 48.06
CA ARG A 6 -26.54 -45.11 49.14
C ARG A 6 -25.80 -43.74 49.02
N ARG A 7 -26.42 -42.55 49.13
CA ARG A 7 -26.86 -41.78 50.34
C ARG A 7 -25.66 -41.39 51.24
N HIS A 8 -25.46 -40.17 51.78
CA HIS A 8 -26.25 -38.95 52.04
C HIS A 8 -25.28 -37.88 52.61
N LEU A 9 -25.52 -36.58 52.46
CA LEU A 9 -25.98 -35.70 53.56
C LEU A 9 -26.12 -34.22 53.15
N THR A 10 -27.25 -33.67 53.56
CA THR A 10 -27.72 -32.29 53.44
C THR A 10 -27.29 -31.47 54.65
N VAL A 11 -26.96 -30.18 54.49
CA VAL A 11 -27.35 -29.13 55.44
C VAL A 11 -27.63 -27.84 54.68
N ALA A 12 -28.84 -27.31 54.84
CA ALA A 12 -29.23 -25.96 54.49
C ALA A 12 -29.12 -25.07 55.74
N VAL A 13 -28.66 -23.83 55.59
CA VAL A 13 -28.94 -22.74 56.55
C VAL A 13 -29.21 -21.47 55.76
N THR A 14 -30.43 -20.98 55.92
CA THR A 14 -30.90 -19.66 55.50
C THR A 14 -30.49 -18.64 56.57
N ALA A 15 -29.93 -17.49 56.19
CA ALA A 15 -29.89 -16.31 57.05
C ALA A 15 -29.93 -15.02 56.21
N VAL A 16 -31.01 -14.27 56.40
CA VAL A 16 -31.15 -12.87 56.00
C VAL A 16 -30.38 -12.03 57.01
N ALA A 17 -29.50 -11.14 56.55
CA ALA A 17 -28.95 -10.07 57.38
C ALA A 17 -28.77 -8.81 56.52
N ALA A 18 -29.42 -7.75 56.97
CA ALA A 18 -29.33 -6.40 56.45
C ALA A 18 -27.88 -5.90 56.48
N LEU A 19 -27.44 -5.21 55.41
CA LEU A 19 -26.26 -4.36 55.48
C LEU A 19 -26.59 -2.91 55.14
N THR A 20 -26.25 -2.09 56.12
CA THR A 20 -26.29 -0.64 56.21
C THR A 20 -25.53 0.05 55.08
N ALA A 21 -26.11 1.15 54.59
CA ALA A 21 -25.46 2.10 53.69
C ALA A 21 -24.23 2.71 54.38
N GLY A 22 -23.05 2.26 53.98
CA GLY A 22 -21.78 2.91 54.29
C GLY A 22 -21.42 3.87 53.16
N LEU A 23 -21.24 5.15 53.48
CA LEU A 23 -20.66 6.14 52.58
C LEU A 23 -19.26 5.66 52.15
N VAL A 24 -19.13 5.26 50.88
CA VAL A 24 -17.84 5.23 50.21
C VAL A 24 -17.66 6.63 49.62
N THR A 25 -16.83 7.43 50.28
CA THR A 25 -16.26 8.62 49.68
C THR A 25 -15.47 8.19 48.45
N SER A 26 -16.06 8.32 47.27
CA SER A 26 -15.31 8.32 46.02
C SER A 26 -14.41 9.54 46.05
N ALA A 27 -13.12 9.33 46.35
CA ALA A 27 -12.11 10.24 45.88
C ALA A 27 -12.20 10.23 44.36
N SER A 28 -12.84 11.25 43.80
CA SER A 28 -12.82 11.51 42.37
C SER A 28 -11.37 11.76 41.98
N ALA A 29 -10.71 10.74 41.46
CA ALA A 29 -9.56 10.96 40.60
C ALA A 29 -10.07 11.84 39.47
N ALA A 30 -9.67 13.11 39.49
CA ALA A 30 -10.09 14.10 38.52
C ALA A 30 -9.86 13.57 37.11
N GLU A 31 -10.96 13.42 36.36
CA GLU A 31 -10.96 13.23 34.92
C GLU A 31 -10.09 14.35 34.32
N LYS A 32 -8.92 13.98 33.78
CA LYS A 32 -8.02 14.93 33.11
C LYS A 32 -8.72 15.43 31.85
N ARG A 33 -9.06 16.72 31.87
CA ARG A 33 -9.84 17.44 30.86
C ARG A 33 -9.34 17.20 29.44
N GLU A 34 -10.30 17.01 28.54
CA GLU A 34 -10.23 16.90 27.08
C GLU A 34 -9.72 18.17 26.35
N GLY A 35 -9.11 19.13 27.06
CA GLY A 35 -8.94 20.52 26.63
C GLY A 35 -7.68 20.88 25.81
N ASP A 36 -6.76 19.96 25.55
CA ASP A 36 -5.45 20.23 24.91
C ASP A 36 -5.23 19.46 23.59
N ARG A 37 -6.32 19.12 22.88
CA ARG A 37 -6.23 18.62 21.49
C ARG A 37 -6.26 19.82 20.53
N PRO A 38 -5.44 19.86 19.46
CA PRO A 38 -5.64 20.83 18.40
C PRO A 38 -7.10 20.77 17.95
N ALA A 39 -7.79 21.91 17.96
CA ALA A 39 -9.18 21.97 17.55
C ALA A 39 -9.28 21.44 16.11
N LEU A 40 -10.09 20.40 15.91
CA LEU A 40 -10.38 19.86 14.59
C LEU A 40 -10.96 21.01 13.74
N THR A 41 -10.21 21.46 12.74
CA THR A 41 -10.70 22.47 11.80
C THR A 41 -11.90 21.87 11.06
N ALA A 42 -12.98 22.65 10.92
CA ALA A 42 -14.13 22.21 10.14
C ALA A 42 -13.68 21.84 8.71
N PRO A 43 -14.31 20.84 8.04
CA PRO A 43 -13.92 20.41 6.68
C PRO A 43 -13.81 21.56 5.65
N ALA A 44 -14.55 22.66 5.86
CA ALA A 44 -14.48 23.87 5.03
C ALA A 44 -13.15 24.64 5.14
N ALA A 45 -12.44 24.57 6.28
CA ALA A 45 -11.14 25.21 6.48
C ALA A 45 -10.00 24.44 5.79
N ASP A 46 -10.17 23.13 5.56
CA ASP A 46 -9.18 22.29 4.88
C ASP A 46 -9.12 22.62 3.37
N ILE A 47 -10.24 23.01 2.75
CA ILE A 47 -10.30 23.47 1.34
C ILE A 47 -9.49 24.77 1.14
N ALA A 48 -9.55 25.69 2.10
CA ALA A 48 -8.78 26.93 2.07
C ALA A 48 -7.28 26.68 2.30
N ALA A 49 -6.95 25.72 3.18
CA ALA A 49 -5.60 25.28 3.47
C ALA A 49 -4.91 24.69 2.23
N ALA A 50 -5.58 23.78 1.52
CA ALA A 50 -5.03 23.15 0.32
C ALA A 50 -4.60 24.14 -0.79
N ARG A 51 -5.24 25.31 -0.84
CA ARG A 51 -5.00 26.37 -1.83
C ARG A 51 -4.00 27.42 -1.39
N SER A 52 -3.55 27.39 -0.12
CA SER A 52 -2.62 28.38 0.41
C SER A 52 -1.18 27.85 0.34
N PRO A 53 -0.22 28.62 -0.20
CA PRO A 53 1.18 28.20 -0.31
C PRO A 53 1.78 27.73 1.02
N ASN A 54 1.36 28.35 2.12
CA ASN A 54 1.89 28.09 3.45
C ASN A 54 1.20 26.91 4.17
N TYR A 55 0.10 26.39 3.64
CA TYR A 55 -0.64 25.27 4.24
C TYR A 55 -0.63 24.04 3.34
N SER A 56 -0.35 24.18 2.05
CA SER A 56 -0.47 23.08 1.10
C SER A 56 0.48 21.92 1.42
N CYS A 57 -0.05 20.70 1.33
CA CYS A 57 0.73 19.47 1.30
C CYS A 57 1.00 18.97 -0.13
N GLY A 58 0.75 19.82 -1.12
CA GLY A 58 0.62 19.46 -2.52
C GLY A 58 -0.85 19.50 -2.97
N THR A 59 -1.05 19.50 -4.29
CA THR A 59 -2.38 19.50 -4.90
C THR A 59 -3.15 18.25 -4.51
N GLU A 60 -4.38 18.43 -4.01
CA GLU A 60 -5.31 17.33 -3.74
C GLU A 60 -5.70 16.64 -5.05
N THR A 61 -5.74 15.32 -5.03
CA THR A 61 -6.08 14.47 -6.16
C THR A 61 -7.43 13.76 -5.96
N GLY A 62 -7.98 13.19 -7.03
CA GLY A 62 -9.14 12.31 -6.93
C GLY A 62 -8.88 11.09 -6.02
N SER A 63 -7.66 10.55 -6.07
CA SER A 63 -7.21 9.47 -5.19
C SER A 63 -7.21 9.88 -3.73
N ASP A 64 -6.72 11.08 -3.41
CA ASP A 64 -6.74 11.59 -2.03
C ASP A 64 -8.17 11.67 -1.47
N ARG A 65 -9.14 12.06 -2.31
CA ARG A 65 -10.57 12.08 -1.96
C ARG A 65 -11.15 10.69 -1.77
N ALA A 66 -10.85 9.76 -2.69
CA ALA A 66 -11.33 8.37 -2.57
C ALA A 66 -10.80 7.69 -1.30
N THR A 67 -9.54 7.90 -0.94
CA THR A 67 -8.96 7.42 0.32
C THR A 67 -9.65 8.05 1.54
N ALA A 68 -9.91 9.36 1.50
CA ALA A 68 -10.60 10.06 2.59
C ALA A 68 -12.02 9.52 2.79
N ASP A 69 -12.81 9.42 1.72
CA ASP A 69 -14.21 8.98 1.76
C ASP A 69 -14.34 7.56 2.33
N ARG A 70 -13.42 6.67 1.98
CA ARG A 70 -13.40 5.30 2.49
C ARG A 70 -12.95 5.23 3.95
N LEU A 71 -11.77 5.76 4.25
CA LEU A 71 -11.14 5.52 5.56
C LEU A 71 -11.77 6.35 6.67
N SER A 72 -12.32 7.55 6.38
CA SER A 72 -12.77 8.50 7.41
C SER A 72 -13.71 7.87 8.44
N SER A 73 -14.62 6.99 8.03
CA SER A 73 -15.54 6.30 8.94
C SER A 73 -14.97 5.05 9.63
N GLU A 74 -13.95 4.43 9.02
CA GLU A 74 -13.29 3.20 9.49
C GLU A 74 -12.23 3.46 10.57
N LEU A 75 -11.68 4.67 10.61
CA LEU A 75 -10.72 5.08 11.63
C LEU A 75 -11.34 5.02 13.04
N THR A 76 -10.47 4.89 14.04
CA THR A 76 -10.86 4.65 15.44
C THR A 76 -10.34 5.70 16.41
N GLY A 77 -9.33 6.46 16.00
CA GLY A 77 -8.68 7.53 16.74
C GLY A 77 -9.15 8.92 16.30
N THR A 78 -8.23 9.88 16.38
CA THR A 78 -8.52 11.32 16.28
C THR A 78 -9.11 11.72 14.92
N LEU A 79 -8.78 11.00 13.85
CA LEU A 79 -9.21 11.34 12.49
C LEU A 79 -10.53 10.68 12.06
N ARG A 80 -11.20 9.91 12.94
CA ARG A 80 -12.51 9.30 12.63
C ARG A 80 -13.55 10.38 12.34
N GLY A 81 -14.08 10.42 11.12
CA GLY A 81 -15.02 11.43 10.63
C GLY A 81 -14.37 12.76 10.22
N TYR A 82 -13.05 12.86 10.32
CA TYR A 82 -12.28 14.08 10.06
C TYR A 82 -11.13 13.90 9.07
N LEU A 83 -10.94 12.69 8.52
CA LEU A 83 -9.99 12.47 7.43
C LEU A 83 -10.55 13.09 6.13
N THR A 84 -9.99 14.23 5.72
CA THR A 84 -10.33 14.93 4.48
C THR A 84 -9.30 14.63 3.38
N SER A 85 -9.63 14.92 2.11
CA SER A 85 -8.68 14.77 0.99
C SER A 85 -7.39 15.57 1.21
N TYR A 86 -7.46 16.72 1.86
CA TYR A 86 -6.29 17.50 2.26
C TYR A 86 -5.43 16.77 3.29
N ARG A 87 -6.01 16.16 4.33
CA ARG A 87 -5.24 15.36 5.30
C ARG A 87 -4.61 14.15 4.66
N VAL A 88 -5.30 13.52 3.70
CA VAL A 88 -4.72 12.44 2.89
C VAL A 88 -3.56 12.95 2.05
N SER A 89 -3.65 14.13 1.43
CA SER A 89 -2.53 14.70 0.66
C SER A 89 -1.31 14.99 1.56
N CYS A 90 -1.53 15.38 2.82
CA CYS A 90 -0.48 15.48 3.83
C CYS A 90 0.16 14.13 4.19
N ALA A 91 -0.63 13.08 4.41
CA ALA A 91 -0.07 11.73 4.60
C ALA A 91 0.68 11.26 3.34
N ARG A 92 0.17 11.53 2.14
CA ARG A 92 0.84 11.20 0.87
C ARG A 92 2.18 11.92 0.74
N ALA A 93 2.27 13.19 1.13
CA ALA A 93 3.53 13.92 1.13
C ALA A 93 4.58 13.28 2.07
N ILE A 94 4.15 12.81 3.24
CA ILE A 94 4.99 12.05 4.18
C ILE A 94 5.44 10.72 3.55
N VAL A 95 4.51 9.95 2.98
CA VAL A 95 4.79 8.66 2.32
C VAL A 95 5.80 8.83 1.18
N ASN A 96 5.58 9.82 0.31
CA ASN A 96 6.48 10.13 -0.81
C ASN A 96 7.89 10.49 -0.32
N ALA A 97 8.02 11.27 0.75
CA ALA A 97 9.32 11.62 1.32
C ALA A 97 10.05 10.40 1.93
N VAL A 98 9.31 9.48 2.55
CA VAL A 98 9.84 8.22 3.09
C VAL A 98 10.33 7.30 1.96
N GLN A 99 9.52 7.15 0.91
CA GLN A 99 9.86 6.37 -0.29
C GLN A 99 11.08 6.96 -1.02
N ALA A 100 11.15 8.29 -1.17
CA ALA A 100 12.29 8.98 -1.77
C ALA A 100 13.60 8.77 -0.99
N ARG A 101 13.52 8.50 0.31
CA ARG A 101 14.66 8.16 1.16
C ARG A 101 14.97 6.65 1.18
N GLY A 102 14.20 5.84 0.46
CA GLY A 102 14.32 4.38 0.44
C GLY A 102 14.05 3.70 1.78
N LEU A 103 13.27 4.34 2.66
CA LEU A 103 12.91 3.78 3.96
C LEU A 103 11.63 2.93 3.87
N SER A 104 11.52 1.95 4.76
CA SER A 104 10.38 1.02 4.80
C SER A 104 9.03 1.69 5.11
N GLN A 105 7.92 0.99 4.81
CA GLN A 105 6.55 1.39 5.16
C GLN A 105 6.42 1.78 6.62
N ARG A 106 7.11 1.07 7.51
CA ARG A 106 7.12 1.34 8.94
C ARG A 106 7.55 2.78 9.25
N ALA A 107 8.54 3.33 8.53
CA ALA A 107 8.98 4.70 8.74
C ALA A 107 7.87 5.71 8.39
N ALA A 108 7.09 5.44 7.33
CA ALA A 108 5.91 6.24 7.01
C ALA A 108 4.82 6.10 8.07
N VAL A 109 4.55 4.90 8.57
CA VAL A 109 3.59 4.70 9.67
C VAL A 109 4.00 5.51 10.90
N ILE A 110 5.28 5.48 11.29
CA ILE A 110 5.79 6.24 12.44
C ILE A 110 5.65 7.76 12.21
N ALA A 111 6.00 8.24 11.03
CA ALA A 111 5.91 9.66 10.69
C ALA A 111 4.45 10.14 10.63
N VAL A 112 3.55 9.39 10.01
CA VAL A 112 2.10 9.70 9.97
C VAL A 112 1.49 9.62 11.37
N THR A 113 1.84 8.62 12.19
CA THR A 113 1.41 8.56 13.60
C THR A 113 1.80 9.82 14.36
N THR A 114 3.04 10.28 14.16
CA THR A 114 3.54 11.52 14.78
C THR A 114 2.72 12.71 14.30
N ALA A 115 2.57 12.89 12.98
CA ALA A 115 1.83 14.03 12.42
C ALA A 115 0.35 14.07 12.84
N ILE A 116 -0.30 12.91 13.02
CA ILE A 116 -1.67 12.85 13.57
C ILE A 116 -1.72 13.43 14.99
N VAL A 117 -0.76 13.08 15.85
CA VAL A 117 -0.74 13.58 17.23
C VAL A 117 -0.35 15.05 17.29
N GLU A 118 0.66 15.46 16.54
CA GLU A 118 1.18 16.83 16.59
C GLU A 118 0.22 17.85 15.99
N SER A 119 -0.38 17.52 14.83
CA SER A 119 -1.12 18.50 14.04
C SER A 119 -2.46 18.00 13.54
N THR A 120 -2.92 16.83 13.96
CA THR A 120 -4.08 16.15 13.34
C THR A 120 -3.87 15.94 11.84
N LEU A 121 -2.62 15.69 11.41
CA LEU A 121 -2.25 15.53 10.00
C LEU A 121 -2.57 16.79 9.17
N TYR A 122 -2.30 17.97 9.75
CA TYR A 122 -2.56 19.28 9.16
C TYR A 122 -1.26 20.08 9.07
N ASN A 123 -0.90 20.61 7.91
CA ASN A 123 0.27 21.48 7.81
C ASN A 123 -0.05 22.87 8.36
N ASN A 124 0.28 23.10 9.63
CA ASN A 124 -0.19 24.26 10.37
C ASN A 124 0.88 25.37 10.50
N PRO A 125 0.67 26.56 9.89
CA PRO A 125 1.58 27.68 10.06
C PRO A 125 1.37 28.46 11.36
N ASN A 126 0.27 28.20 12.08
CA ASN A 126 0.00 28.87 13.33
C ASN A 126 0.90 28.28 14.42
N MET A 127 1.61 29.16 15.11
CA MET A 127 2.44 28.81 16.25
C MET A 127 1.56 28.50 17.47
N ILE A 128 0.94 27.32 17.48
CA ILE A 128 -0.01 26.91 18.53
C ILE A 128 0.70 26.76 19.87
N ASP A 129 1.91 26.19 19.87
CA ASP A 129 2.78 26.10 21.05
C ASP A 129 4.15 26.73 20.77
N LEU A 130 4.38 27.90 21.35
CA LEU A 130 5.59 28.72 21.20
C LEU A 130 5.89 29.15 19.75
N ASP A 131 6.85 28.50 19.10
CA ASP A 131 7.31 28.76 17.73
C ASP A 131 7.12 27.55 16.82
N SER A 132 6.37 26.55 17.27
CA SER A 132 6.14 25.26 16.61
C SER A 132 5.22 25.38 15.40
N VAL A 133 5.62 24.82 14.25
CA VAL A 133 4.82 24.89 13.02
C VAL A 133 4.93 23.59 12.21
N GLY A 134 4.06 23.46 11.20
CA GLY A 134 4.06 22.39 10.21
C GLY A 134 3.43 21.09 10.70
N LEU A 135 3.54 20.05 9.86
CA LEU A 135 2.94 18.73 10.10
C LEU A 135 3.37 18.08 11.43
N PHE A 136 4.61 18.34 11.84
CA PHE A 136 5.25 17.72 13.00
C PHE A 136 5.34 18.68 14.20
N GLN A 137 4.76 19.88 14.11
CA GLN A 137 4.87 20.95 15.12
C GLN A 137 6.30 21.13 15.65
N GLN A 138 7.28 21.14 14.74
CA GLN A 138 8.69 21.27 15.10
C GLN A 138 8.99 22.72 15.51
N ARG A 139 9.82 22.95 16.54
CA ARG A 139 10.30 24.29 16.96
C ARG A 139 11.37 24.86 16.03
N ALA A 140 11.71 26.14 16.13
CA ALA A 140 12.73 26.77 15.28
C ALA A 140 14.12 26.15 15.41
N SER A 141 14.40 25.42 16.50
CA SER A 141 15.64 24.64 16.66
C SER A 141 15.80 23.52 15.63
N TRP A 142 14.71 23.09 14.98
CA TRP A 142 14.77 22.09 13.91
C TRP A 142 15.15 22.70 12.56
N GLY A 143 14.73 23.93 12.27
CA GLY A 143 14.96 24.62 11.00
C GLY A 143 14.17 25.93 10.87
N SER A 144 14.32 26.61 9.73
CA SER A 144 13.59 27.85 9.44
C SER A 144 12.08 27.62 9.37
N PHE A 145 11.28 28.70 9.42
CA PHE A 145 9.82 28.60 9.25
C PHE A 145 9.46 27.91 7.92
N ASP A 146 10.02 28.37 6.80
CA ASP A 146 9.73 27.81 5.47
C ASP A 146 10.13 26.34 5.36
N GLN A 147 11.25 25.96 5.97
CA GLN A 147 11.69 24.56 6.03
C GLN A 147 10.69 23.69 6.78
N ARG A 148 10.22 24.15 7.94
CA ARG A 148 9.27 23.40 8.78
C ARG A 148 7.86 23.35 8.18
N MET A 149 7.47 24.37 7.40
CA MET A 149 6.22 24.38 6.64
C MET A 149 6.28 23.53 5.36
N ASN A 150 7.46 23.18 4.87
CA ASN A 150 7.59 22.27 3.73
C ASN A 150 7.43 20.81 4.20
N PRO A 151 6.39 20.07 3.73
CA PRO A 151 6.13 18.69 4.17
C PRO A 151 7.28 17.73 3.91
N ALA A 152 7.92 17.81 2.74
CA ALA A 152 9.02 16.92 2.38
C ALA A 152 10.25 17.22 3.26
N TRP A 153 10.56 18.50 3.48
CA TRP A 153 11.69 18.89 4.31
C TRP A 153 11.47 18.50 5.78
N SER A 154 10.33 18.85 6.37
CA SER A 154 10.01 18.56 7.78
C SER A 154 9.93 17.06 8.06
N THR A 155 9.40 16.28 7.11
CA THR A 155 9.45 14.82 7.15
C THR A 155 10.90 14.32 7.16
N ASN A 156 11.76 14.81 6.26
CA ASN A 156 13.17 14.41 6.25
C ASN A 156 13.91 14.79 7.53
N ALA A 157 13.62 15.95 8.13
CA ALA A 157 14.17 16.35 9.41
C ALA A 157 13.75 15.38 10.53
N PHE A 158 12.48 15.00 10.59
CA PHE A 158 11.98 13.97 11.51
C PHE A 158 12.68 12.62 11.29
N LEU A 159 12.73 12.16 10.03
CA LEU A 159 13.34 10.89 9.67
C LEU A 159 14.84 10.84 10.00
N ASN A 160 15.55 11.98 9.96
CA ASN A 160 16.96 12.08 10.37
C ASN A 160 17.15 11.75 11.85
N GLN A 161 16.17 12.05 12.72
CA GLN A 161 16.22 11.68 14.13
C GLN A 161 15.68 10.26 14.37
N LEU A 162 14.66 9.84 13.61
CA LEU A 162 14.10 8.50 13.72
C LEU A 162 15.16 7.41 13.48
N VAL A 163 15.95 7.53 12.41
CA VAL A 163 16.93 6.49 12.05
C VAL A 163 18.12 6.40 13.01
N LYS A 164 18.29 7.39 13.89
CA LYS A 164 19.28 7.37 14.98
C LYS A 164 18.78 6.63 16.22
N GLN A 165 17.48 6.35 16.30
CA GLN A 165 16.90 5.63 17.44
C GLN A 165 17.28 4.15 17.36
N ASN A 166 17.74 3.60 18.48
CA ASN A 166 18.05 2.18 18.58
C ASN A 166 16.79 1.35 18.32
N ASN A 167 16.94 0.30 17.50
CA ASN A 167 15.88 -0.66 17.19
C ASN A 167 14.60 -0.01 16.62
N TRP A 168 14.71 1.10 15.89
CA TRP A 168 13.54 1.79 15.34
C TRP A 168 12.71 0.91 14.38
N GLN A 169 13.32 -0.11 13.79
CA GLN A 169 12.66 -1.09 12.94
C GLN A 169 11.70 -2.01 13.71
N THR A 170 11.86 -2.18 15.02
CA THR A 170 11.09 -3.17 15.82
C THR A 170 10.43 -2.59 17.06
N ARG A 171 11.00 -1.54 17.66
CA ARG A 171 10.48 -0.87 18.87
C ARG A 171 9.05 -0.31 18.66
N PRO A 172 8.16 -0.34 19.67
CA PRO A 172 6.79 0.17 19.54
C PRO A 172 6.72 1.58 18.95
N ILE A 173 5.74 1.81 18.07
CA ILE A 173 5.64 3.04 17.28
C ILE A 173 5.50 4.28 18.16
N GLY A 174 4.64 4.23 19.18
CA GLY A 174 4.41 5.38 20.05
C GLY A 174 5.64 5.77 20.86
N GLU A 175 6.44 4.78 21.27
CA GLU A 175 7.71 5.04 21.94
C GLU A 175 8.74 5.72 21.03
N LEU A 176 8.77 5.36 19.74
CA LEU A 176 9.65 5.99 18.75
C LEU A 176 9.21 7.42 18.45
N CYS A 177 7.90 7.65 18.29
CA CYS A 177 7.34 9.00 18.12
C CYS A 177 7.75 9.89 19.30
N GLN A 178 7.54 9.41 20.53
CA GLN A 178 7.94 10.13 21.73
C GLN A 178 9.46 10.34 21.82
N ALA A 179 10.28 9.35 21.45
CA ALA A 179 11.74 9.48 21.52
C ALA A 179 12.28 10.54 20.56
N VAL A 180 11.60 10.76 19.42
CA VAL A 180 11.96 11.78 18.44
C VAL A 180 11.42 13.16 18.83
N GLN A 181 10.16 13.24 19.26
CA GLN A 181 9.49 14.53 19.52
C GLN A 181 9.69 15.07 20.94
N ILE A 182 9.86 14.19 21.93
CA ILE A 182 10.01 14.54 23.34
C ILE A 182 8.81 15.40 23.81
N SER A 183 7.60 14.89 23.57
CA SER A 183 6.35 15.57 23.95
C SER A 183 6.06 15.42 25.45
N ALA A 184 5.27 16.34 26.01
CA ALA A 184 4.73 16.25 27.36
C ALA A 184 3.64 15.16 27.52
N TYR A 185 3.14 14.62 26.41
CA TYR A 185 2.04 13.66 26.38
C TYR A 185 2.38 12.37 25.59
N PRO A 186 3.33 11.55 26.08
CA PRO A 186 3.88 10.39 25.36
C PRO A 186 2.83 9.35 24.96
N ASP A 187 1.80 9.15 25.79
CA ASP A 187 0.81 8.08 25.59
C ASP A 187 -0.13 8.34 24.39
N ARG A 188 -0.11 9.55 23.81
CA ARG A 188 -0.99 9.92 22.69
C ARG A 188 -0.61 9.18 21.40
N TYR A 189 0.67 8.93 21.13
CA TYR A 189 1.11 8.37 19.84
C TYR A 189 0.64 6.94 19.61
N GLN A 190 0.78 6.06 20.59
CA GLN A 190 0.50 4.64 20.38
C GLN A 190 -0.98 4.40 20.02
N THR A 191 -1.89 5.25 20.52
CA THR A 191 -3.32 5.19 20.20
C THR A 191 -3.65 5.48 18.73
N GLN A 192 -2.78 6.20 18.02
CA GLN A 192 -3.00 6.59 16.62
C GLN A 192 -2.29 5.65 15.63
N ALA A 193 -1.44 4.74 16.12
CA ALA A 193 -0.60 3.91 15.27
C ALA A 193 -1.40 3.00 14.32
N ALA A 194 -2.52 2.42 14.79
CA ALA A 194 -3.37 1.56 13.98
C ALA A 194 -4.05 2.32 12.83
N ASP A 195 -4.50 3.55 13.08
CA ASP A 195 -5.10 4.40 12.04
C ASP A 195 -4.05 4.88 11.04
N ALA A 196 -2.85 5.23 11.51
CA ALA A 196 -1.72 5.54 10.64
C ALA A 196 -1.33 4.34 9.76
N GLN A 197 -1.39 3.11 10.27
CA GLN A 197 -1.15 1.89 9.47
C GLN A 197 -2.18 1.74 8.34
N ARG A 198 -3.46 2.05 8.59
CA ARG A 198 -4.51 2.01 7.55
C ARG A 198 -4.27 3.07 6.48
N ILE A 199 -4.06 4.32 6.90
CA ILE A 199 -3.79 5.45 5.98
C ILE A 199 -2.55 5.18 5.15
N VAL A 200 -1.44 4.79 5.80
CA VAL A 200 -0.21 4.47 5.10
C VAL A 200 -0.40 3.23 4.24
N GLY A 201 -1.04 2.16 4.70
CA GLY A 201 -1.31 0.97 3.88
C GLY A 201 -2.00 1.30 2.56
N ASP A 202 -2.96 2.22 2.61
CA ASP A 202 -3.67 2.68 1.42
C ASP A 202 -2.80 3.48 0.44
N LEU A 203 -1.93 4.33 0.99
CA LEU A 203 -1.00 5.15 0.24
C LEU A 203 0.28 4.38 -0.14
N TRP A 204 0.53 3.25 0.51
CA TRP A 204 1.72 2.42 0.37
C TRP A 204 1.48 1.32 -0.63
N SER A 205 1.29 1.76 -1.86
CA SER A 205 1.46 0.96 -3.06
C SER A 205 2.45 1.71 -3.95
N PRO A 206 3.03 1.07 -4.98
CA PRO A 206 3.69 1.79 -6.06
C PRO A 206 2.66 2.56 -6.90
N GLN A 207 1.84 3.40 -6.25
CA GLN A 207 1.26 4.56 -6.88
C GLN A 207 2.40 5.58 -6.99
N THR A 208 3.41 5.23 -7.80
CA THR A 208 4.32 6.23 -8.34
C THR A 208 3.43 7.26 -9.00
N SER A 209 3.68 8.54 -8.77
CA SER A 209 3.03 9.65 -9.46
C SER A 209 3.40 9.69 -10.97
N GLY A 210 3.50 8.53 -11.60
CA GLY A 210 4.06 8.25 -12.91
C GLY A 210 3.61 6.88 -13.38
N ASP A 211 4.13 6.50 -14.54
CA ASP A 211 3.67 5.35 -15.31
C ASP A 211 3.98 4.01 -14.60
N ALA A 212 2.98 3.12 -14.50
CA ALA A 212 3.08 1.76 -13.97
C ALA A 212 3.36 0.77 -15.10
N PRO A 213 4.23 -0.23 -14.94
CA PRO A 213 4.58 -1.10 -16.05
C PRO A 213 3.49 -2.14 -16.33
N VAL A 214 3.41 -2.57 -17.57
CA VAL A 214 2.59 -3.69 -18.03
C VAL A 214 3.40 -4.53 -19.02
N ALA A 215 3.15 -5.84 -19.04
CA ALA A 215 3.82 -6.77 -19.93
C ALA A 215 2.87 -7.87 -20.37
N GLY A 216 2.95 -8.24 -21.64
CA GLY A 216 2.09 -9.25 -22.24
C GLY A 216 2.39 -9.38 -23.72
N ASN A 217 1.93 -10.46 -24.32
CA ASN A 217 2.05 -10.71 -25.75
C ASN A 217 0.81 -10.21 -26.48
N TRP A 218 0.73 -8.90 -26.77
CA TRP A 218 -0.46 -8.31 -27.45
C TRP A 218 -0.35 -8.32 -28.97
N ASP A 219 0.80 -8.68 -29.54
CA ASP A 219 0.99 -8.79 -30.99
C ASP A 219 0.93 -10.23 -31.52
N GLY A 220 0.84 -11.22 -30.62
CA GLY A 220 0.80 -12.63 -30.95
C GLY A 220 2.13 -13.18 -31.44
N GLY A 221 3.22 -12.43 -31.26
CA GLY A 221 4.57 -12.83 -31.59
C GLY A 221 5.10 -13.94 -30.67
N PRO A 222 6.30 -14.46 -30.95
CA PRO A 222 6.94 -15.42 -30.06
C PRO A 222 7.33 -14.78 -28.73
N ALA A 223 7.78 -13.51 -28.76
CA ALA A 223 8.18 -12.77 -27.57
C ALA A 223 7.03 -11.90 -27.05
N ALA A 224 7.01 -11.70 -25.74
CA ALA A 224 6.14 -10.75 -25.08
C ALA A 224 6.67 -9.33 -25.22
N ASN A 225 5.75 -8.40 -25.09
CA ASN A 225 6.00 -6.99 -25.27
C ASN A 225 5.94 -6.24 -23.93
N VAL A 226 6.35 -4.96 -23.95
CA VAL A 226 6.34 -4.07 -22.77
C VAL A 226 5.57 -2.80 -23.04
N GLY A 227 4.96 -2.26 -21.99
CA GLY A 227 4.23 -1.01 -22.05
C GLY A 227 4.11 -0.39 -20.67
N VAL A 228 3.46 0.75 -20.60
CA VAL A 228 3.08 1.34 -19.32
C VAL A 228 1.63 1.78 -19.31
N PHE A 229 1.02 1.71 -18.14
CA PHE A 229 -0.23 2.36 -17.83
C PHE A 229 0.05 3.68 -17.13
N ARG A 230 -0.56 4.77 -17.60
CA ARG A 230 -0.49 6.08 -16.98
C ARG A 230 -1.68 6.26 -16.02
N PRO A 231 -1.47 6.15 -14.69
CA PRO A 231 -2.59 6.20 -13.76
C PRO A 231 -3.23 7.57 -13.64
N SER A 232 -2.61 8.65 -14.14
CA SER A 232 -3.22 9.98 -14.12
C SER A 232 -4.28 10.16 -15.21
N THR A 233 -4.12 9.50 -16.36
CA THR A 233 -5.03 9.61 -17.51
C THR A 233 -5.84 8.34 -17.80
N GLY A 234 -5.49 7.20 -17.18
CA GLY A 234 -6.16 5.93 -17.42
C GLY A 234 -5.79 5.29 -18.76
N GLN A 235 -4.60 5.58 -19.27
CA GLN A 235 -4.18 5.17 -20.62
C GLN A 235 -3.08 4.11 -20.58
N PHE A 236 -3.21 3.09 -21.41
CA PHE A 236 -2.13 2.18 -21.74
C PHE A 236 -1.33 2.75 -22.91
N HIS A 237 -0.02 2.72 -22.80
CA HIS A 237 0.91 2.93 -23.90
C HIS A 237 1.67 1.62 -24.09
N LEU A 238 1.58 1.02 -25.27
CA LEU A 238 2.12 -0.32 -25.57
C LEU A 238 3.17 -0.24 -26.66
N ARG A 239 4.24 -1.04 -26.53
CA ARG A 239 5.28 -1.20 -27.55
C ARG A 239 5.03 -2.47 -28.33
N TYR A 240 5.18 -2.44 -29.64
CA TYR A 240 5.27 -3.64 -30.48
C TYR A 240 6.74 -4.02 -30.71
N ASP A 241 6.99 -5.21 -31.24
CA ASP A 241 8.34 -5.71 -31.53
C ASP A 241 9.13 -4.82 -32.50
N ASP A 242 8.45 -4.21 -33.47
CA ASP A 242 9.02 -3.24 -34.41
C ASP A 242 9.32 -1.86 -33.79
N GLY A 243 9.00 -1.68 -32.51
CA GLY A 243 9.16 -0.43 -31.76
C GLY A 243 8.01 0.55 -31.92
N THR A 244 6.98 0.22 -32.70
CA THR A 244 5.77 1.03 -32.84
C THR A 244 5.07 1.17 -31.49
N LEU A 245 4.52 2.36 -31.23
CA LEU A 245 3.79 2.67 -30.01
C LEU A 245 2.30 2.81 -30.30
N THR A 246 1.46 2.19 -29.48
CA THR A 246 0.00 2.39 -29.50
C THR A 246 -0.47 2.91 -28.15
N THR A 247 -1.48 3.78 -28.16
CA THR A 247 -2.16 4.23 -26.94
C THR A 247 -3.58 3.68 -26.94
N ILE A 248 -3.98 3.08 -25.81
CA ILE A 248 -5.31 2.54 -25.59
C ILE A 248 -5.92 3.24 -24.37
N ASP A 249 -7.05 3.89 -24.57
CA ASP A 249 -7.83 4.55 -23.51
C ASP A 249 -8.68 3.52 -22.78
N TRP A 250 -8.08 2.83 -21.81
CA TRP A 250 -8.75 1.77 -21.04
C TRP A 250 -8.38 1.82 -19.57
N GLY A 251 -9.11 2.60 -18.80
CA GLY A 251 -8.91 2.74 -17.37
C GLY A 251 -9.40 4.09 -16.88
N GLN A 252 -9.19 4.34 -15.60
CA GLN A 252 -9.48 5.60 -14.95
C GLN A 252 -8.33 5.99 -14.03
N THR A 253 -8.40 7.22 -13.50
CA THR A 253 -7.38 7.69 -12.57
C THR A 253 -7.31 6.79 -11.33
N GLY A 254 -6.11 6.28 -11.02
CA GLY A 254 -5.86 5.44 -9.84
C GLY A 254 -6.11 3.94 -10.03
N ASP A 255 -6.52 3.50 -11.22
CA ASP A 255 -6.56 2.08 -11.57
C ASP A 255 -5.14 1.46 -11.60
N LEU A 256 -5.04 0.14 -11.42
CA LEU A 256 -3.81 -0.64 -11.51
C LEU A 256 -3.86 -1.56 -12.75
N PRO A 257 -2.83 -1.58 -13.61
CA PRO A 257 -2.88 -2.37 -14.84
C PRO A 257 -2.75 -3.87 -14.58
N VAL A 258 -3.40 -4.66 -15.43
CA VAL A 258 -3.15 -6.09 -15.60
C VAL A 258 -3.24 -6.48 -17.06
N SER A 259 -2.53 -7.53 -17.44
CA SER A 259 -2.56 -8.12 -18.77
C SER A 259 -2.37 -9.62 -18.67
N ALA A 260 -3.20 -10.35 -19.41
CA ALA A 260 -3.12 -11.80 -19.60
C ALA A 260 -4.18 -12.21 -20.63
N ASN A 261 -4.09 -13.41 -21.19
CA ASN A 261 -5.13 -13.96 -22.06
C ASN A 261 -6.27 -14.58 -21.23
N TRP A 262 -7.30 -13.80 -20.85
CA TRP A 262 -8.44 -14.30 -20.06
C TRP A 262 -9.64 -14.75 -20.91
N ASP A 263 -9.64 -14.51 -22.22
CA ASP A 263 -10.66 -15.09 -23.12
C ASP A 263 -10.27 -16.49 -23.64
N GLY A 264 -9.03 -16.91 -23.38
CA GLY A 264 -8.49 -18.22 -23.68
C GLY A 264 -8.10 -18.41 -25.15
N THR A 265 -8.02 -17.33 -25.91
CA THR A 265 -7.70 -17.34 -27.33
C THR A 265 -6.76 -16.20 -27.70
N GLY A 266 -5.89 -16.41 -28.70
CA GLY A 266 -5.12 -15.29 -29.26
C GLY A 266 -4.11 -14.62 -28.30
N PRO A 267 -3.78 -13.33 -28.58
CA PRO A 267 -2.87 -12.52 -27.77
C PRO A 267 -3.37 -12.22 -26.35
N ASP A 268 -2.48 -11.70 -25.50
CA ASP A 268 -2.84 -11.21 -24.18
C ASP A 268 -3.74 -9.97 -24.26
N ASN A 269 -4.74 -9.96 -23.39
CA ASN A 269 -5.68 -8.87 -23.28
C ASN A 269 -5.23 -7.83 -22.24
N LEU A 270 -5.88 -6.65 -22.21
CA LEU A 270 -5.62 -5.57 -21.24
C LEU A 270 -6.78 -5.32 -20.28
N GLY A 271 -6.46 -5.05 -19.02
CA GLY A 271 -7.45 -4.88 -17.97
C GLY A 271 -6.92 -4.01 -16.86
N VAL A 272 -7.82 -3.62 -15.96
CA VAL A 272 -7.44 -2.86 -14.77
C VAL A 272 -8.10 -3.42 -13.53
N PHE A 273 -7.39 -3.39 -12.41
CA PHE A 273 -8.00 -3.46 -11.10
C PHE A 273 -8.26 -2.05 -10.60
N ARG A 274 -9.48 -1.80 -10.14
CA ARG A 274 -9.93 -0.53 -9.60
C ARG A 274 -9.95 -0.61 -8.07
N PRO A 275 -8.93 -0.09 -7.36
CA PRO A 275 -8.84 -0.24 -5.92
C PRO A 275 -9.99 0.47 -5.19
N SER A 276 -10.56 1.53 -5.77
CA SER A 276 -11.67 2.30 -5.17
C SER A 276 -12.98 1.50 -5.06
N THR A 277 -13.16 0.49 -5.92
CA THR A 277 -14.35 -0.38 -5.89
C THR A 277 -14.01 -1.85 -5.63
N GLY A 278 -12.74 -2.24 -5.62
CA GLY A 278 -12.31 -3.63 -5.46
C GLY A 278 -12.64 -4.51 -6.67
N GLN A 279 -12.69 -3.93 -7.87
CA GLN A 279 -13.16 -4.61 -9.08
C GLN A 279 -12.07 -4.79 -10.13
N PHE A 280 -12.07 -5.92 -10.82
CA PHE A 280 -11.37 -6.09 -12.09
C PHE A 280 -12.28 -5.68 -13.25
N HIS A 281 -11.74 -4.91 -14.20
CA HIS A 281 -12.37 -4.45 -15.44
C HIS A 281 -11.52 -4.98 -16.61
N LEU A 282 -11.91 -6.14 -17.13
CA LEU A 282 -11.16 -6.90 -18.13
C LEU A 282 -11.70 -6.63 -19.53
N ARG A 283 -10.83 -6.22 -20.47
CA ARG A 283 -11.18 -6.00 -21.87
C ARG A 283 -10.95 -7.29 -22.65
N ASN A 284 -11.93 -7.82 -23.35
CA ASN A 284 -11.69 -8.92 -24.29
C ASN A 284 -11.30 -8.39 -25.68
N ASP A 285 -10.77 -9.25 -26.55
CA ASP A 285 -10.30 -8.88 -27.90
C ASP A 285 -11.40 -8.25 -28.78
N ASN A 286 -12.64 -8.70 -28.60
CA ASN A 286 -13.82 -8.16 -29.28
C ASN A 286 -14.31 -6.81 -28.69
N GLY A 287 -13.60 -6.24 -27.72
CA GLY A 287 -13.95 -4.99 -27.05
C GLY A 287 -15.02 -5.12 -25.97
N THR A 288 -15.49 -6.34 -25.66
CA THR A 288 -16.42 -6.57 -24.55
C THR A 288 -15.73 -6.41 -23.20
N LEU A 289 -16.50 -6.02 -22.19
CA LEU A 289 -16.03 -5.77 -20.82
C LEU A 289 -16.55 -6.88 -19.89
N THR A 290 -15.65 -7.49 -19.14
CA THR A 290 -15.98 -8.36 -18.01
C THR A 290 -15.63 -7.62 -16.71
N ILE A 291 -16.59 -7.49 -15.79
CA ILE A 291 -16.37 -6.90 -14.46
C ILE A 291 -16.44 -8.02 -13.42
N LEU A 292 -15.45 -8.09 -12.53
CA LEU A 292 -15.41 -9.05 -11.42
C LEU A 292 -15.21 -8.32 -10.10
N ASP A 293 -16.12 -8.52 -9.14
CA ASP A 293 -16.02 -8.03 -7.77
C ASP A 293 -15.08 -8.92 -6.96
N TRP A 294 -13.78 -8.74 -7.13
CA TRP A 294 -12.76 -9.61 -6.55
C TRP A 294 -11.56 -8.82 -6.03
N GLY A 295 -11.70 -8.23 -4.85
CA GLY A 295 -10.62 -7.52 -4.18
C GLY A 295 -11.14 -6.43 -3.27
N GLN A 296 -10.22 -5.64 -2.74
CA GLN A 296 -10.51 -4.45 -1.95
C GLN A 296 -9.36 -3.46 -2.09
N THR A 297 -9.51 -2.27 -1.51
CA THR A 297 -8.41 -1.31 -1.55
C THR A 297 -7.19 -1.76 -0.76
N GLY A 298 -6.00 -1.46 -1.28
CA GLY A 298 -4.72 -1.92 -0.75
C GLY A 298 -4.26 -3.27 -1.33
N ASP A 299 -5.11 -3.94 -2.11
CA ASP A 299 -4.73 -5.11 -2.87
C ASP A 299 -3.93 -4.74 -4.11
N LEU A 300 -2.93 -5.56 -4.44
CA LEU A 300 -2.20 -5.48 -5.70
C LEU A 300 -2.71 -6.56 -6.65
N PRO A 301 -3.07 -6.25 -7.90
CA PRO A 301 -3.61 -7.25 -8.80
C PRO A 301 -2.50 -8.12 -9.39
N VAL A 302 -2.86 -9.37 -9.70
CA VAL A 302 -2.04 -10.31 -10.46
C VAL A 302 -2.90 -11.03 -11.49
N ALA A 303 -2.29 -11.42 -12.60
CA ALA A 303 -2.91 -12.23 -13.64
C ALA A 303 -1.87 -13.19 -14.21
N ALA A 304 -2.26 -14.44 -14.40
CA ALA A 304 -1.42 -15.52 -14.94
C ALA A 304 -2.25 -16.81 -15.08
N ASN A 305 -1.73 -17.80 -15.79
CA ASN A 305 -2.37 -19.11 -15.96
C ASN A 305 -1.82 -20.12 -14.94
N TRP A 306 -2.29 -20.08 -13.69
CA TRP A 306 -1.82 -20.97 -12.62
C TRP A 306 -2.61 -22.27 -12.50
N ASP A 307 -3.73 -22.43 -13.22
CA ASP A 307 -4.48 -23.68 -13.26
C ASP A 307 -4.24 -24.52 -14.53
N GLY A 308 -3.45 -24.00 -15.48
CA GLY A 308 -3.11 -24.67 -16.73
C GLY A 308 -4.29 -24.73 -17.71
N GLY A 309 -5.32 -23.93 -17.50
CA GLY A 309 -6.46 -23.78 -18.40
C GLY A 309 -6.10 -23.06 -19.70
N ALA A 310 -7.08 -22.95 -20.61
CA ALA A 310 -6.90 -22.15 -21.82
C ALA A 310 -6.86 -20.64 -21.50
N ALA A 311 -7.69 -20.21 -20.54
CA ALA A 311 -7.75 -18.83 -20.09
C ALA A 311 -6.88 -18.63 -18.84
N SER A 312 -6.17 -17.52 -18.83
CA SER A 312 -5.48 -16.99 -17.67
C SER A 312 -6.47 -16.57 -16.60
N ASN A 313 -5.99 -16.54 -15.37
CA ASN A 313 -6.75 -16.33 -14.17
C ASN A 313 -6.42 -14.94 -13.56
N ILE A 314 -7.26 -14.49 -12.62
CA ILE A 314 -7.03 -13.23 -11.88
C ILE A 314 -6.88 -13.48 -10.38
N GLY A 315 -6.10 -12.64 -9.72
CA GLY A 315 -5.86 -12.75 -8.30
C GLY A 315 -5.50 -11.41 -7.70
N ILE A 316 -5.50 -11.37 -6.37
CA ILE A 316 -5.00 -10.24 -5.61
C ILE A 316 -3.88 -10.70 -4.68
N TRP A 317 -2.91 -9.83 -4.47
CA TRP A 317 -1.92 -9.95 -3.42
C TRP A 317 -2.26 -8.97 -2.30
N ARG A 318 -2.35 -9.49 -1.07
CA ARG A 318 -2.73 -8.74 0.11
C ARG A 318 -1.77 -9.08 1.25
N ASN A 319 -0.94 -8.11 1.63
CA ASN A 319 -0.13 -8.17 2.84
C ASN A 319 0.72 -9.46 3.01
N GLY A 320 1.31 -9.98 1.93
CA GLY A 320 2.12 -11.21 1.97
C GLY A 320 1.38 -12.49 1.57
N THR A 321 0.13 -12.38 1.14
CA THR A 321 -0.69 -13.53 0.76
C THR A 321 -1.30 -13.32 -0.64
N PHE A 322 -1.17 -14.32 -1.50
CA PHE A 322 -1.86 -14.40 -2.78
C PHE A 322 -3.25 -15.02 -2.59
N HIS A 323 -4.27 -14.37 -3.13
CA HIS A 323 -5.64 -14.86 -3.21
C HIS A 323 -6.02 -15.01 -4.69
N LEU A 324 -5.84 -16.21 -5.20
CA LEU A 324 -6.02 -16.59 -6.59
C LEU A 324 -7.46 -17.01 -6.86
N ARG A 325 -7.97 -16.62 -8.02
CA ARG A 325 -9.30 -16.99 -8.50
C ARG A 325 -9.20 -17.54 -9.91
N ASN A 326 -9.57 -18.81 -10.08
CA ASN A 326 -9.66 -19.43 -11.39
C ASN A 326 -10.88 -18.89 -12.16
N ASP A 327 -10.89 -19.14 -13.46
CA ASP A 327 -11.99 -18.79 -14.37
C ASP A 327 -13.33 -19.37 -13.90
N ASN A 328 -13.33 -20.63 -13.45
CA ASN A 328 -14.47 -21.35 -12.89
C ASN A 328 -14.91 -20.87 -11.48
N GLY A 329 -14.21 -19.88 -10.91
CA GLY A 329 -14.49 -19.31 -9.60
C GLY A 329 -13.87 -20.05 -8.41
N THR A 330 -13.09 -21.11 -8.64
CA THR A 330 -12.32 -21.78 -7.59
C THR A 330 -11.29 -20.83 -6.99
N LEU A 331 -11.18 -20.85 -5.66
CA LEU A 331 -10.33 -19.94 -4.91
C LEU A 331 -9.18 -20.68 -4.25
N THR A 332 -7.97 -20.14 -4.39
CA THR A 332 -6.76 -20.66 -3.74
C THR A 332 -6.06 -19.53 -2.99
N THR A 333 -5.64 -19.79 -1.76
CA THR A 333 -4.86 -18.83 -0.97
C THR A 333 -3.46 -19.39 -0.71
N ILE A 334 -2.43 -18.58 -0.95
CA ILE A 334 -1.02 -18.97 -0.78
C ILE A 334 -0.29 -17.87 -0.01
N ASP A 335 0.20 -18.19 1.18
CA ASP A 335 1.02 -17.28 1.99
C ASP A 335 2.43 -17.23 1.41
N TRP A 336 2.72 -16.17 0.66
CA TRP A 336 4.02 -15.97 0.00
C TRP A 336 4.36 -14.49 -0.16
N GLY A 337 5.51 -14.12 0.43
CA GLY A 337 6.01 -12.76 0.50
C GLY A 337 5.80 -12.14 1.89
N GLN A 338 6.05 -10.84 1.98
CA GLN A 338 5.86 -10.06 3.19
C GLN A 338 5.32 -8.67 2.84
N THR A 339 4.80 -7.95 3.83
CA THR A 339 4.32 -6.59 3.66
C THR A 339 5.36 -5.70 2.98
N GLY A 340 4.94 -5.01 1.91
CA GLY A 340 5.78 -4.12 1.11
C GLY A 340 6.51 -4.77 -0.06
N ASP A 341 6.43 -6.10 -0.20
CA ASP A 341 6.81 -6.78 -1.43
C ASP A 341 5.79 -6.46 -2.56
N LEU A 342 6.22 -6.56 -3.81
CA LEU A 342 5.39 -6.40 -5.01
C LEU A 342 5.22 -7.76 -5.67
N PRO A 343 3.99 -8.20 -5.99
CA PRO A 343 3.78 -9.50 -6.59
C PRO A 343 4.26 -9.53 -8.04
N VAL A 344 4.70 -10.70 -8.49
CA VAL A 344 5.03 -11.01 -9.88
C VAL A 344 4.64 -12.45 -10.16
N THR A 345 4.17 -12.72 -11.38
CA THR A 345 3.72 -14.03 -11.83
C THR A 345 4.36 -14.40 -13.16
N GLY A 346 4.60 -15.69 -13.38
CA GLY A 346 5.14 -16.20 -14.64
C GLY A 346 5.77 -17.59 -14.49
N ASN A 347 5.90 -18.30 -15.60
CA ASN A 347 6.52 -19.62 -15.69
C ASN A 347 8.06 -19.57 -15.78
N TRP A 348 8.74 -19.30 -14.66
CA TRP A 348 10.22 -19.22 -14.60
C TRP A 348 10.91 -20.54 -14.26
N ASP A 349 10.18 -21.63 -13.99
CA ASP A 349 10.77 -22.97 -13.93
C ASP A 349 10.61 -23.75 -15.24
N GLY A 350 9.83 -23.20 -16.18
CA GLY A 350 9.65 -23.71 -17.53
C GLY A 350 8.77 -24.95 -17.61
N THR A 351 8.02 -25.25 -16.56
CA THR A 351 7.15 -26.42 -16.49
C THR A 351 5.77 -26.00 -16.01
N GLY A 352 4.73 -26.62 -16.56
CA GLY A 352 3.39 -26.48 -16.01
C GLY A 352 2.81 -25.06 -16.05
N PRO A 353 1.86 -24.77 -15.13
CA PRO A 353 1.23 -23.47 -14.96
C PRO A 353 2.20 -22.37 -14.51
N ASP A 354 1.78 -21.12 -14.61
CA ASP A 354 2.56 -19.98 -14.13
C ASP A 354 2.78 -20.01 -12.62
N ASN A 355 3.99 -19.62 -12.22
CA ASN A 355 4.41 -19.62 -10.83
C ASN A 355 4.16 -18.25 -10.15
N LEU A 356 4.33 -18.21 -8.81
CA LEU A 356 4.16 -17.01 -7.98
C LEU A 356 5.48 -16.52 -7.37
N GLY A 357 5.69 -15.21 -7.41
CA GLY A 357 6.93 -14.61 -6.93
C GLY A 357 6.69 -13.22 -6.39
N VAL A 358 7.69 -12.66 -5.74
CA VAL A 358 7.65 -11.29 -5.27
C VAL A 358 8.96 -10.57 -5.53
N PHE A 359 8.88 -9.29 -5.90
CA PHE A 359 10.01 -8.37 -5.82
C PHE A 359 9.99 -7.66 -4.48
N ARG A 360 11.13 -7.61 -3.81
CA ARG A 360 11.32 -6.95 -2.52
C ARG A 360 12.08 -5.65 -2.71
N PRO A 361 11.39 -4.49 -2.75
CA PRO A 361 12.03 -3.22 -3.03
C PRO A 361 13.08 -2.81 -1.99
N SER A 362 12.94 -3.28 -0.74
CA SER A 362 13.86 -2.95 0.35
C SER A 362 15.25 -3.58 0.20
N THR A 363 15.36 -4.68 -0.56
CA THR A 363 16.62 -5.37 -0.84
C THR A 363 16.98 -5.42 -2.32
N GLY A 364 16.06 -5.03 -3.22
CA GLY A 364 16.25 -5.14 -4.67
C GLY A 364 16.25 -6.59 -5.17
N GLN A 365 15.54 -7.48 -4.49
CA GLN A 365 15.57 -8.92 -4.77
C GLN A 365 14.27 -9.45 -5.34
N PHE A 366 14.35 -10.36 -6.31
CA PHE A 366 13.25 -11.25 -6.68
C PHE A 366 13.31 -12.53 -5.85
N HIS A 367 12.16 -12.95 -5.32
CA HIS A 367 11.94 -14.18 -4.56
C HIS A 367 10.90 -15.02 -5.32
N LEU A 368 11.37 -15.91 -6.16
CA LEU A 368 10.57 -16.68 -7.12
C LEU A 368 10.31 -18.10 -6.58
N ARG A 369 9.05 -18.47 -6.42
CA ARG A 369 8.66 -19.80 -5.97
C ARG A 369 8.49 -20.71 -7.19
N ASN A 370 9.12 -21.87 -7.20
CA ASN A 370 8.94 -22.88 -8.25
C ASN A 370 7.81 -23.86 -7.87
N ASP A 371 7.29 -24.61 -8.84
CA ASP A 371 6.19 -25.56 -8.62
C ASP A 371 6.51 -26.65 -7.61
N ASN A 372 7.76 -27.10 -7.58
CA ASN A 372 8.27 -28.09 -6.62
C ASN A 372 8.48 -27.50 -5.20
N GLY A 373 8.13 -26.23 -4.97
CA GLY A 373 8.28 -25.54 -3.69
C GLY A 373 9.68 -25.02 -3.41
N THR A 374 10.63 -25.16 -4.34
CA THR A 374 11.95 -24.54 -4.21
C THR A 374 11.89 -23.04 -4.47
N LEU A 375 12.91 -22.32 -3.99
CA LEU A 375 13.00 -20.86 -4.06
C LEU A 375 14.23 -20.44 -4.87
N THR A 376 14.01 -19.56 -5.85
CA THR A 376 15.07 -18.86 -6.57
C THR A 376 15.11 -17.41 -6.08
N ILE A 377 16.26 -16.97 -5.55
CA ILE A 377 16.48 -15.58 -5.14
C ILE A 377 17.45 -14.92 -6.12
N LEU A 378 17.08 -13.76 -6.66
CA LEU A 378 17.90 -12.99 -7.58
C LEU A 378 18.09 -11.56 -7.07
N ASP A 379 19.34 -11.17 -6.85
CA ASP A 379 19.75 -9.79 -6.49
C ASP A 379 19.77 -8.92 -7.75
N TRP A 380 18.59 -8.59 -8.28
CA TRP A 380 18.47 -7.95 -9.59
C TRP A 380 17.39 -6.87 -9.64
N GLY A 381 17.59 -5.82 -8.86
CA GLY A 381 16.79 -4.60 -8.88
C GLY A 381 17.31 -3.60 -7.86
N GLN A 382 16.60 -2.49 -7.69
CA GLN A 382 16.88 -1.48 -6.68
C GLN A 382 15.59 -0.84 -6.16
N THR A 383 15.71 -0.08 -5.08
CA THR A 383 14.61 0.71 -4.55
C THR A 383 14.02 1.63 -5.62
N GLY A 384 12.69 1.59 -5.77
CA GLY A 384 11.94 2.36 -6.76
C GLY A 384 11.71 1.66 -8.10
N ASP A 385 12.33 0.50 -8.32
CA ASP A 385 12.01 -0.35 -9.46
C ASP A 385 10.67 -1.06 -9.25
N LEU A 386 9.93 -1.28 -10.34
CA LEU A 386 8.67 -2.02 -10.37
C LEU A 386 8.85 -3.32 -11.18
N PRO A 387 8.43 -4.49 -10.67
CA PRO A 387 8.65 -5.75 -11.36
C PRO A 387 7.74 -5.91 -12.57
N VAL A 388 8.24 -6.63 -13.56
CA VAL A 388 7.45 -7.23 -14.65
C VAL A 388 8.00 -8.64 -14.91
N ALA A 389 7.17 -9.50 -15.48
CA ALA A 389 7.61 -10.79 -15.98
C ALA A 389 6.79 -11.16 -17.22
N ALA A 390 7.48 -11.70 -18.22
CA ALA A 390 6.91 -12.30 -19.42
C ALA A 390 8.04 -13.00 -20.21
N ASN A 391 7.71 -13.65 -21.32
CA ASN A 391 8.68 -14.30 -22.21
C ASN A 391 9.37 -13.27 -23.13
N TRP A 392 10.49 -12.65 -22.74
CA TRP A 392 11.09 -11.58 -23.54
C TRP A 392 11.88 -12.05 -24.77
N ASP A 393 12.34 -13.31 -24.78
CA ASP A 393 13.17 -13.85 -25.86
C ASP A 393 12.39 -14.72 -26.86
N GLY A 394 11.13 -14.99 -26.56
CA GLY A 394 10.25 -15.81 -27.37
C GLY A 394 10.67 -17.27 -27.45
N GLY A 395 11.49 -17.72 -26.50
CA GLY A 395 11.85 -19.11 -26.35
C GLY A 395 10.64 -19.94 -25.94
N ASN A 396 10.37 -21.02 -26.66
CA ASN A 396 9.41 -22.06 -26.26
C ASN A 396 10.04 -23.09 -25.28
N GLY A 397 11.12 -22.72 -24.60
CA GLY A 397 11.96 -23.61 -23.80
C GLY A 397 12.08 -23.14 -22.36
N ALA A 398 12.23 -24.08 -21.45
CA ALA A 398 12.33 -23.83 -20.02
C ALA A 398 13.57 -22.96 -19.68
N PRO A 399 13.40 -21.83 -18.98
CA PRO A 399 12.15 -21.24 -18.48
C PRO A 399 11.52 -20.23 -19.44
N ALA A 400 10.18 -20.35 -19.60
CA ALA A 400 9.41 -19.60 -20.60
C ALA A 400 9.12 -18.16 -20.18
N ALA A 401 9.02 -17.86 -18.89
CA ALA A 401 8.90 -16.49 -18.40
C ALA A 401 10.21 -16.00 -17.81
N ASN A 402 10.56 -14.78 -18.18
CA ASN A 402 11.73 -14.06 -17.76
C ASN A 402 11.33 -12.89 -16.85
N ILE A 403 12.26 -12.39 -16.05
CA ILE A 403 11.98 -11.25 -15.15
C ILE A 403 12.44 -9.93 -15.78
N GLY A 404 11.83 -8.84 -15.35
CA GLY A 404 12.18 -7.49 -15.75
C GLY A 404 11.88 -6.49 -14.65
N ILE A 405 12.46 -5.30 -14.80
CA ILE A 405 12.18 -4.15 -13.95
C ILE A 405 11.87 -2.94 -14.82
N TRP A 406 10.85 -2.20 -14.43
CA TRP A 406 10.64 -0.83 -14.85
C TRP A 406 11.30 0.11 -13.84
N ARG A 407 12.12 1.04 -14.34
CA ARG A 407 12.72 2.08 -13.51
C ARG A 407 12.11 3.43 -13.87
N PRO A 408 11.08 3.90 -13.13
CA PRO A 408 10.40 5.16 -13.38
C PRO A 408 11.37 6.36 -13.43
N SER A 409 12.39 6.36 -12.58
CA SER A 409 13.37 7.46 -12.51
C SER A 409 14.24 7.62 -13.77
N GLN A 410 14.28 6.59 -14.62
CA GLN A 410 15.01 6.60 -15.89
C GLN A 410 14.08 6.60 -17.10
N GLY A 411 12.78 6.33 -16.91
CA GLY A 411 11.89 6.02 -18.01
C GLY A 411 12.40 4.81 -18.80
N ARG A 412 12.72 3.69 -18.13
CA ARG A 412 13.41 2.58 -18.80
C ARG A 412 13.04 1.21 -18.24
N PHE A 413 12.80 0.26 -19.15
CA PHE A 413 12.73 -1.17 -18.86
C PHE A 413 14.12 -1.78 -18.93
N HIS A 414 14.42 -2.65 -17.97
CA HIS A 414 15.55 -3.58 -18.01
C HIS A 414 14.95 -4.98 -17.93
N LEU A 415 15.16 -5.79 -18.96
CA LEU A 415 14.60 -7.13 -19.14
C LEU A 415 15.76 -8.13 -19.04
N ARG A 416 15.57 -9.21 -18.29
CA ARG A 416 16.58 -10.24 -18.07
C ARG A 416 16.04 -11.59 -18.45
N ASN A 417 16.66 -12.17 -19.47
CA ASN A 417 16.36 -13.53 -19.89
C ASN A 417 16.92 -14.54 -18.88
N ASP A 418 16.46 -15.77 -19.01
CA ASP A 418 16.83 -16.91 -18.20
C ASP A 418 18.36 -17.17 -18.19
N ASN A 419 18.97 -17.09 -19.36
CA ASN A 419 20.40 -17.24 -19.62
C ASN A 419 21.24 -16.05 -19.11
N GLY A 420 20.59 -15.03 -18.55
CA GLY A 420 21.20 -13.83 -18.00
C GLY A 420 21.45 -12.70 -18.99
N THR A 421 21.10 -12.84 -20.27
CA THR A 421 21.20 -11.72 -21.22
C THR A 421 20.22 -10.61 -20.85
N LEU A 422 20.67 -9.37 -21.03
CA LEU A 422 19.92 -8.17 -20.65
C LEU A 422 19.53 -7.37 -21.89
N THR A 423 18.27 -6.95 -21.91
CA THR A 423 17.73 -5.99 -22.90
C THR A 423 17.28 -4.74 -22.16
N THR A 424 17.58 -3.57 -22.71
CA THR A 424 17.16 -2.30 -22.14
C THR A 424 16.32 -1.55 -23.16
N LEU A 425 15.15 -1.06 -22.74
CA LEU A 425 14.23 -0.32 -23.60
C LEU A 425 13.87 1.00 -22.93
N ASP A 426 14.09 2.11 -23.64
CA ASP A 426 13.69 3.45 -23.19
C ASP A 426 12.19 3.66 -23.40
N TRP A 427 11.54 4.33 -22.46
CA TRP A 427 10.10 4.54 -22.42
C TRP A 427 9.69 5.83 -21.70
N GLY A 428 8.55 6.41 -22.08
CA GLY A 428 7.97 7.58 -21.42
C GLY A 428 8.30 8.91 -22.10
N GLN A 429 7.47 9.92 -21.81
CA GLN A 429 7.63 11.30 -22.27
C GLN A 429 8.86 11.97 -21.63
N PRO A 430 9.49 12.95 -22.29
CA PRO A 430 10.64 13.67 -21.77
C PRO A 430 10.25 14.49 -20.53
N ARG A 431 11.27 14.76 -19.70
CA ARG A 431 11.30 15.68 -18.55
C ARG A 431 10.13 16.65 -18.40
#